data_AF-A0A8H3B2L0-F1
#
_entry.id   AF-A0A8H3B2L0-F1
#
_cell.length_a   1.000
_cell.length_b   1.000
_cell.length_c   1.000
_cell.angle_alpha   90.00
_cell.angle_beta   90.00
_cell.angle_gamma   90.00
#
_symmetry.space_group_name_H-M   'P 1'
#
loop_
_entity.id
_entity.type
_entity.pdbx_description
1 polymer ?
#
loop_
_entity_poly.entity_id
_entity_poly.type
_entity_poly.pdbx_seq_one_letter_code
_entity_poly.pdbx_strand_id
1 'polypeptide(L)'
;MPGVRDISADAFIAAYASHLKRSGKLEVPIWVDLVKTGAYKELAPYDPDWFYVRSAAVARHIYLRKYVGIGHLAKLHGGRKRRGNRPSHHGDASTNVQRKII
;
A
#
# COMPACT_ATOMS: atom_id res chain seq x y z
N MET A 1 1.43 27.85 5.80
CA MET A 1 0.84 26.53 6.05
C MET A 1 1.79 25.47 5.51
N PRO A 2 2.17 24.46 6.30
CA PRO A 2 3.00 23.36 5.82
C PRO A 2 2.23 22.48 4.84
N GLY A 3 2.85 22.10 3.73
CA GLY A 3 2.33 21.14 2.76
C GLY A 3 2.74 19.71 3.08
N VAL A 4 2.18 18.74 2.35
CA VAL A 4 2.50 17.29 2.52
C VAL A 4 3.98 16.97 2.26
N ARG A 5 4.71 17.84 1.55
CA ARG A 5 6.14 17.72 1.30
C ARG A 5 7.02 18.11 2.49
N ASP A 6 6.47 18.91 3.41
CA ASP A 6 7.22 19.48 4.54
C ASP A 6 7.19 18.56 5.77
N ILE A 7 6.45 17.45 5.69
CA ILE A 7 6.25 16.48 6.77
C ILE A 7 6.92 15.16 6.37
N SER A 8 7.53 14.48 7.34
CA SER A 8 8.09 13.14 7.12
C SER A 8 7.00 12.19 6.60
N ALA A 9 7.38 11.36 5.62
CA ALA A 9 6.42 10.47 4.96
C ALA A 9 5.78 9.50 5.95
N ASP A 10 6.57 8.98 6.87
CA ASP A 10 6.14 8.01 7.88
C ASP A 10 5.11 8.60 8.84
N ALA A 11 5.41 9.78 9.43
CA ALA A 11 4.48 10.44 10.35
C ALA A 11 3.15 10.81 9.67
N PHE A 12 3.21 11.29 8.43
CA PHE A 12 1.99 11.59 7.66
C PHE A 12 1.15 10.33 7.43
N ILE A 13 1.78 9.23 7.00
CA ILE A 13 1.07 7.98 6.70
C ILE A 13 0.43 7.41 7.96
N ALA A 14 1.15 7.39 9.09
CA ALA A 14 0.62 6.90 10.37
C ALA A 14 -0.57 7.73 10.87
N ALA A 15 -0.45 9.07 10.82
CA ALA A 15 -1.53 9.96 11.22
C ALA A 15 -2.76 9.84 10.31
N TYR A 16 -2.54 9.76 9.00
CA TYR A 16 -3.64 9.67 8.04
C TYR A 16 -4.31 8.29 8.05
N ALA A 17 -3.56 7.20 8.27
CA ALA A 17 -4.14 5.87 8.50
C ALA A 17 -5.06 5.86 9.73
N SER A 18 -4.60 6.47 10.83
CA SER A 18 -5.40 6.62 12.05
C SER A 18 -6.69 7.42 11.80
N HIS A 19 -6.60 8.48 10.99
CA HIS A 19 -7.76 9.27 10.59
C HIS A 19 -8.75 8.46 9.73
N LEU A 20 -8.26 7.69 8.75
CA LEU A 20 -9.10 6.83 7.90
C LEU A 20 -9.83 5.77 8.73
N LYS A 21 -9.13 5.15 9.69
CA LYS A 21 -9.72 4.17 10.60
C LYS A 21 -10.82 4.79 11.46
N ARG A 22 -10.57 5.96 12.06
CA ARG A 22 -11.57 6.68 12.89
C ARG A 22 -12.78 7.15 12.09
N SER A 23 -12.59 7.51 10.83
CA SER A 23 -13.66 7.97 9.94
C SER A 23 -14.70 6.88 9.68
N GLY A 24 -14.28 5.60 9.63
CA GLY A 24 -15.18 4.46 9.38
C GLY A 24 -15.78 4.42 7.96
N LYS A 25 -15.44 5.38 7.10
CA LYS A 25 -15.97 5.50 5.73
C LYS A 25 -15.22 4.68 4.69
N LEU A 26 -14.04 4.16 5.03
CA LEU A 26 -13.25 3.33 4.12
C LEU A 26 -13.82 1.91 4.13
N GLU A 27 -14.34 1.45 3.00
CA GLU A 27 -14.79 0.07 2.84
C GLU A 27 -13.58 -0.86 2.85
N VAL A 28 -13.44 -1.66 3.91
CA VAL A 28 -12.39 -2.67 4.02
C VAL A 28 -12.89 -3.97 3.38
N PRO A 29 -12.18 -4.53 2.38
CA PRO A 29 -12.57 -5.81 1.79
C PRO A 29 -12.53 -6.95 2.81
N ILE A 30 -13.46 -7.90 2.67
CA ILE A 30 -13.61 -9.07 3.57
C ILE A 30 -12.33 -9.91 3.66
N TRP A 31 -11.52 -9.94 2.60
CA TRP A 31 -10.35 -10.81 2.49
C TRP A 31 -9.06 -10.21 3.08
N VAL A 32 -9.11 -9.02 3.68
CA VAL A 32 -7.90 -8.26 4.10
C VAL A 32 -7.03 -8.99 5.13
N ASP A 33 -7.62 -9.86 5.93
CA ASP A 33 -6.99 -10.71 6.94
C ASP A 33 -6.37 -12.00 6.36
N LEU A 34 -6.82 -12.45 5.19
CA LEU A 34 -6.42 -13.74 4.61
C LEU A 34 -5.30 -13.61 3.55
N VAL A 35 -5.19 -12.45 2.89
CA VAL A 35 -4.35 -12.32 1.69
C VAL A 35 -2.94 -11.82 1.98
N LYS A 36 -2.06 -12.09 1.01
CA LYS A 36 -0.76 -11.45 0.90
C LYS A 36 -0.84 -10.25 -0.05
N THR A 37 -0.02 -9.24 0.20
CA THR A 37 0.00 -7.99 -0.59
C THR A 37 0.61 -8.13 -1.99
N GLY A 38 1.24 -9.25 -2.30
CA GLY A 38 1.77 -9.58 -3.62
C GLY A 38 2.31 -11.01 -3.69
N ALA A 39 2.42 -11.55 -4.91
CA ALA A 39 2.89 -12.92 -5.14
C ALA A 39 4.36 -13.15 -4.77
N TYR A 40 5.11 -12.07 -4.55
CA TYR A 40 6.51 -12.11 -4.14
C TYR A 40 6.68 -12.18 -2.60
N LYS A 41 5.59 -12.02 -1.83
CA LYS A 41 5.60 -12.15 -0.36
C LYS A 41 5.28 -13.59 0.04
N GLU A 42 5.94 -14.06 1.09
CA GLU A 42 5.71 -15.38 1.67
C GLU A 42 4.61 -15.34 2.74
N LEU A 43 4.59 -14.27 3.56
CA LEU A 43 3.66 -14.06 4.67
C LEU A 43 2.71 -12.88 4.43
N ALA A 44 1.58 -12.89 5.15
CA ALA A 44 0.66 -11.77 5.24
C ALA A 44 1.24 -10.63 6.10
N PRO A 45 0.71 -9.40 5.99
CA PRO A 45 1.10 -8.31 6.88
C PRO A 45 0.80 -8.63 8.35
N TYR A 46 1.69 -8.23 9.26
CA TYR A 46 1.50 -8.43 10.71
C TYR A 46 0.49 -7.46 11.33
N ASP A 47 0.40 -6.25 10.80
CA ASP A 47 -0.54 -5.25 11.26
C ASP A 47 -1.95 -5.56 10.72
N PRO A 48 -2.97 -5.79 11.57
CA PRO A 48 -4.34 -6.02 11.11
C PRO A 48 -4.92 -4.80 10.37
N ASP A 49 -4.41 -3.60 10.66
CA ASP A 49 -4.84 -2.34 10.05
C ASP A 49 -4.01 -1.97 8.80
N TRP A 50 -3.22 -2.91 8.26
CA TRP A 50 -2.31 -2.65 7.14
C TRP A 50 -3.01 -2.03 5.92
N PHE A 51 -4.30 -2.32 5.72
CA PHE A 51 -5.08 -1.78 4.62
C PHE A 51 -5.24 -0.25 4.75
N TYR A 52 -5.46 0.28 5.95
CA TYR A 52 -5.50 1.73 6.19
C TYR A 52 -4.15 2.39 5.94
N VAL A 53 -3.06 1.74 6.37
CA VAL A 53 -1.69 2.20 6.12
C VAL A 53 -1.39 2.22 4.61
N ARG A 54 -1.82 1.19 3.87
CA ARG A 54 -1.70 1.12 2.42
C ARG A 54 -2.50 2.23 1.74
N SER A 55 -3.75 2.44 2.14
CA SER A 55 -4.60 3.51 1.61
C SER A 55 -3.98 4.89 1.83
N ALA A 56 -3.43 5.13 3.02
CA ALA A 56 -2.76 6.38 3.34
C ALA A 56 -1.50 6.60 2.47
N ALA A 57 -0.69 5.56 2.28
CA ALA A 57 0.50 5.62 1.42
C ALA A 57 0.14 5.90 -0.06
N VAL A 58 -0.91 5.25 -0.57
CA VAL A 58 -1.39 5.47 -1.94
C VAL A 58 -1.93 6.88 -2.12
N ALA A 59 -2.76 7.36 -1.19
CA ALA A 59 -3.29 8.73 -1.22
C ALA A 59 -2.17 9.78 -1.22
N ARG A 60 -1.14 9.60 -0.37
CA ARG A 60 0.05 10.46 -0.36
C ARG A 60 0.79 10.43 -1.69
N HIS A 61 0.94 9.25 -2.29
CA HIS A 61 1.66 9.10 -3.55
C HIS A 61 0.93 9.80 -4.71
N ILE A 62 -0.39 9.62 -4.81
CA ILE A 62 -1.25 10.28 -5.81
C ILE A 62 -1.21 11.81 -5.62
N TYR A 63 -1.23 12.28 -4.37
CA TYR A 63 -1.14 13.72 -4.08
C TYR A 63 0.19 14.32 -4.60
N LEU A 64 1.30 13.60 -4.43
CA LEU A 64 2.63 14.10 -4.81
C LEU A 64 2.95 13.96 -6.30
N ARG A 65 2.37 12.96 -6.97
CA ARG A 65 2.60 12.65 -8.39
C ARG A 65 1.27 12.74 -9.14
N LYS A 66 1.11 13.77 -9.96
CA LYS A 66 -0.06 13.90 -10.84
C LYS A 66 0.02 12.78 -11.88
N TYR A 67 -1.07 12.02 -12.08
CA TYR A 67 -1.21 10.89 -13.03
C TYR A 67 -0.56 9.55 -12.62
N VAL A 68 -1.13 8.88 -11.62
CA VAL A 68 -0.70 7.53 -11.18
C VAL A 68 -1.78 6.51 -11.53
N GLY A 69 -1.43 5.54 -12.37
CA GLY A 69 -2.28 4.38 -12.67
C GLY A 69 -2.03 3.20 -11.74
N ILE A 70 -2.94 2.22 -11.76
CA ILE A 70 -2.84 1.01 -10.92
C ILE A 70 -1.53 0.26 -11.19
N GLY A 71 -1.11 0.13 -12.46
CA GLY A 71 0.16 -0.53 -12.81
C GLY A 71 1.41 0.18 -12.23
N HIS A 72 1.36 1.51 -12.06
CA HIS A 72 2.43 2.23 -11.39
C HIS A 72 2.44 1.94 -9.88
N LEU A 73 1.28 1.85 -9.24
CA LEU A 73 1.18 1.45 -7.84
C LEU A 73 1.62 -0.01 -7.63
N ALA A 74 1.33 -0.90 -8.58
CA ALA A 74 1.77 -2.29 -8.56
C ALA A 74 3.29 -2.41 -8.56
N LYS A 75 3.96 -1.62 -9.40
CA LYS A 75 5.43 -1.53 -9.44
C LYS A 75 6.00 -0.86 -8.18
N LEU A 76 5.37 0.24 -7.72
CA LEU A 76 5.80 0.98 -6.53
C LEU A 76 5.79 0.11 -5.27
N HIS A 77 4.71 -0.65 -5.07
CA HIS A 77 4.59 -1.57 -3.96
C HIS A 77 5.15 -2.96 -4.26
N GLY A 78 5.75 -3.16 -5.43
CA GLY A 78 6.44 -4.37 -5.83
C GLY A 78 7.73 -4.60 -5.02
N GLY A 79 8.35 -5.76 -5.21
CA GLY A 79 9.54 -6.10 -4.46
C GLY A 79 10.34 -7.24 -5.08
N ARG A 80 11.43 -7.60 -4.41
CA ARG A 80 12.29 -8.71 -4.83
C ARG A 80 11.61 -10.05 -4.55
N LYS A 81 11.34 -10.84 -5.59
CA LYS A 81 10.86 -12.22 -5.48
C LYS A 81 12.03 -13.19 -5.43
N ARG A 82 12.18 -13.89 -4.30
CA ARG A 82 13.10 -15.03 -4.18
C ARG A 82 12.51 -16.23 -4.93
N ARG A 83 13.31 -16.87 -5.80
CA ARG A 83 12.88 -18.00 -6.64
C ARG A 83 13.59 -19.31 -6.26
N GLY A 84 13.77 -19.52 -4.96
CA GLY A 84 14.56 -20.64 -4.43
C GLY A 84 16.04 -20.50 -4.82
N ASN A 85 16.54 -21.47 -5.59
CA ASN A 85 17.93 -21.51 -6.07
C ASN A 85 18.19 -20.60 -7.29
N ARG A 86 17.16 -20.12 -7.97
CA ARG A 86 17.33 -19.23 -9.14
C ARG A 86 17.55 -17.78 -8.70
N PRO A 87 18.25 -16.96 -9.52
CA PRO A 87 18.39 -15.53 -9.25
C PRO A 87 17.06 -14.83 -9.00
N SER A 88 17.11 -13.81 -8.15
CA SER A 88 15.95 -13.02 -7.77
C SER A 88 15.57 -12.04 -8.88
N HIS A 89 14.27 -11.80 -9.04
CA HIS A 89 13.74 -10.79 -9.96
C HIS A 89 12.71 -9.90 -9.26
N HIS A 90 12.39 -8.75 -9.86
CA HIS A 90 11.28 -7.92 -9.42
C HIS A 90 9.95 -8.64 -9.65
N GLY A 91 9.04 -8.54 -8.68
CA GLY A 91 7.65 -8.95 -8.82
C GLY A 91 6.73 -7.82 -8.37
N ASP A 92 5.74 -7.52 -9.20
CA ASP A 92 4.74 -6.50 -8.90
C ASP A 92 3.86 -6.91 -7.71
N ALA A 93 3.31 -5.91 -7.02
CA ALA A 93 2.31 -6.11 -5.98
C ALA A 93 0.94 -6.49 -6.55
N SER A 94 0.04 -6.95 -5.68
CA SER A 94 -1.31 -7.33 -6.06
C SER A 94 -2.09 -6.11 -6.59
N THR A 95 -2.42 -6.16 -7.89
CA THR A 95 -3.26 -5.17 -8.57
C THR A 95 -4.64 -5.06 -7.92
N ASN A 96 -5.17 -6.15 -7.37
CA ASN A 96 -6.49 -6.15 -6.71
C ASN A 96 -6.49 -5.30 -5.44
N VAL A 97 -5.40 -5.36 -4.64
CA VAL A 97 -5.26 -4.53 -3.44
C VAL A 97 -5.30 -3.05 -3.81
N GLN A 98 -4.61 -2.64 -4.88
CA GLN A 98 -4.58 -1.23 -5.30
C GLN A 98 -5.92 -0.77 -5.87
N ARG A 99 -6.63 -1.64 -6.61
CA ARG A 99 -7.97 -1.36 -7.15
C ARG A 99 -9.06 -1.20 -6.08
N LYS A 100 -8.87 -1.78 -4.90
CA LYS A 100 -9.82 -1.62 -3.79
C LYS A 100 -9.54 -0.43 -2.90
N ILE A 101 -8.40 0.22 -3.10
CA ILE A 101 -8.01 1.44 -2.39
C ILE A 101 -8.48 2.69 -3.13
N ILE A 102 -8.50 2.63 -4.47
CA ILE A 102 -9.02 3.67 -5.37
C ILE A 102 -10.51 3.40 -5.61
#